data_AF-A0A316UXQ6-F1
#
_entry.id   AF-A0A316UXQ6-F1
#
_cell.length_a   1.000
_cell.length_b   1.000
_cell.length_c   1.000
_cell.angle_alpha   90.00
_cell.angle_beta   90.00
_cell.angle_gamma   90.00
#
_symmetry.space_group_name_H-M   'P 1'
#
loop_
_entity.id
_entity.type
_entity.pdbx_description
1 polymer ?
#
loop_
_entity_poly.entity_id
_entity_poly.type
_entity_poly.pdbx_seq_one_letter_code
_entity_poly.pdbx_strand_id
1 'polypeptide(L)'
;MRPLPKHLPLPWTLAPLLLLTSLVVATHHVCTWKDAGPDSPATYWYEHYCTATPQVSNDSHARYYCPKNQGNGDFVADYGYLKAETINFASPCSFNGYFKFRHDCHWPYIGVCIGEAGPTVDESKISCLYMSSKDDCEWPDRFPAGTYPAKVDIWRKSF
;
A
#
# COMPACT_ATOMS: atom_id res chain seq x y z
N MET A 1 61.63 45.89 -0.33
CA MET A 1 60.27 46.31 0.07
C MET A 1 59.34 46.09 -1.11
N ARG A 2 58.36 45.19 -1.00
CA ARG A 2 57.31 44.96 -2.02
C ARG A 2 55.96 45.22 -1.36
N PRO A 3 55.05 46.01 -1.96
CA PRO A 3 53.74 46.27 -1.34
C PRO A 3 52.81 45.06 -1.52
N LEU A 4 52.10 44.72 -0.44
CA LEU A 4 51.02 43.73 -0.40
C LEU A 4 49.80 44.21 -1.21
N PRO A 5 49.13 43.33 -1.97
CA PRO A 5 47.85 43.65 -2.59
C PRO A 5 46.71 43.68 -1.57
N LYS A 6 45.84 44.68 -1.75
CA LYS A 6 44.71 45.04 -0.89
C LYS A 6 43.57 44.03 -1.02
N HIS A 7 43.04 43.62 0.13
CA HIS A 7 41.83 42.80 0.25
C HIS A 7 40.64 43.44 -0.48
N LEU A 8 39.95 42.65 -1.31
CA LEU A 8 38.64 42.99 -1.89
C LEU A 8 37.53 42.50 -0.93
N PRO A 9 36.54 43.35 -0.57
CA PRO A 9 35.43 42.95 0.27
C PRO A 9 34.46 42.06 -0.53
N LEU A 10 34.21 40.86 -0.01
CA LEU A 10 33.20 39.94 -0.51
C LEU A 10 31.81 40.52 -0.17
N PRO A 11 30.97 40.93 -1.14
CA PRO A 11 29.61 41.35 -0.83
C PRO A 11 28.83 40.11 -0.38
N TRP A 12 28.30 40.21 0.83
CA TRP A 12 27.31 39.29 1.39
C TRP A 12 26.04 39.36 0.55
N THR A 13 25.99 38.62 -0.55
CA THR A 13 24.73 38.30 -1.22
C THR A 13 23.99 37.32 -0.33
N LEU A 14 23.14 37.86 0.55
CA LEU A 14 21.98 37.20 1.14
C LEU A 14 21.10 36.69 0.00
N ALA A 15 21.43 35.52 -0.55
CA ALA A 15 20.50 34.77 -1.38
C ALA A 15 19.35 34.32 -0.45
N PRO A 16 18.11 34.80 -0.65
CA PRO A 16 17.00 34.27 0.10
C PRO A 16 16.85 32.82 -0.37
N LEU A 17 17.18 31.89 0.53
CA LEU A 17 16.89 30.48 0.38
C LEU A 17 15.36 30.37 0.40
N LEU A 18 14.72 30.65 -0.74
CA LEU A 18 13.34 30.26 -1.03
C LEU A 18 13.35 28.73 -1.06
N LEU A 19 13.29 28.16 0.14
CA LEU A 19 12.94 26.77 0.37
C LEU A 19 11.54 26.60 -0.20
N LEU A 20 11.49 26.22 -1.48
CA LEU A 20 10.34 25.59 -2.09
C LEU A 20 10.09 24.30 -1.31
N THR A 21 9.35 24.42 -0.21
CA THR A 21 8.74 23.28 0.45
C THR A 21 7.70 22.76 -0.51
N SER A 22 8.11 21.85 -1.40
CA SER A 22 7.19 20.99 -2.11
C SER A 22 6.38 20.29 -1.03
N LEU A 23 5.15 20.75 -0.83
CA LEU A 23 4.17 19.99 -0.08
C LEU A 23 4.00 18.71 -0.89
N VAL A 24 4.70 17.66 -0.48
CA VAL A 24 4.45 16.30 -0.96
C VAL A 24 3.07 15.97 -0.43
N VAL A 25 2.06 16.36 -1.19
CA VAL A 25 0.72 15.82 -1.02
C VAL A 25 0.86 14.37 -1.39
N ALA A 26 0.95 13.50 -0.38
CA ALA A 26 0.75 12.09 -0.59
C ALA A 26 -0.67 11.95 -1.15
N THR A 27 -0.77 11.73 -2.45
CA THR A 27 -2.04 11.49 -3.12
C THR A 27 -2.51 10.11 -2.68
N HIS A 28 -3.44 10.08 -1.74
CA HIS A 28 -4.07 8.84 -1.30
C HIS A 28 -4.93 8.32 -2.44
N HIS A 29 -4.58 7.17 -3.01
CA HIS A 29 -5.31 6.60 -4.14
C HIS A 29 -6.45 5.71 -3.65
N VAL A 30 -7.68 6.06 -4.03
CA VAL A 30 -8.85 5.18 -3.86
C VAL A 30 -8.81 4.10 -4.93
N CYS A 31 -8.89 2.84 -4.50
CA CYS A 31 -8.96 1.72 -5.40
C CYS A 31 -10.29 1.67 -6.12
N THR A 32 -10.24 1.77 -7.44
CA THR A 32 -11.42 1.63 -8.31
C THR A 32 -11.15 0.68 -9.48
N TRP A 33 -9.91 0.19 -9.62
CA TRP A 33 -9.53 -0.59 -10.78
C TRP A 33 -10.03 -2.03 -10.66
N LYS A 34 -10.77 -2.45 -11.69
CA LYS A 34 -11.15 -3.84 -11.99
C LYS A 34 -10.28 -4.28 -13.17
N ASP A 35 -9.40 -5.26 -12.97
CA ASP A 35 -8.48 -5.76 -14.01
C ASP A 35 -9.21 -6.72 -14.96
N ALA A 36 -9.04 -8.04 -14.74
CA ALA A 36 -9.44 -9.06 -15.70
C ALA A 36 -10.96 -9.34 -15.74
N GLY A 37 -11.72 -8.87 -14.75
CA GLY A 37 -13.17 -8.94 -14.73
C GLY A 37 -13.77 -8.92 -13.33
N PRO A 38 -15.07 -9.24 -13.21
CA PRO A 38 -15.80 -9.21 -11.95
C PRO A 38 -15.58 -10.46 -11.08
N ASP A 39 -15.04 -11.54 -11.67
CA ASP A 39 -14.91 -12.84 -11.02
C ASP A 39 -13.74 -12.87 -10.02
N SER A 40 -13.58 -13.99 -9.31
CA SER A 40 -12.41 -14.19 -8.44
C SER A 40 -11.09 -14.08 -9.21
N PRO A 41 -10.02 -13.49 -8.64
CA PRO A 41 -8.68 -13.54 -9.23
C PRO A 41 -8.21 -14.96 -9.59
N ALA A 42 -8.71 -15.99 -8.88
CA ALA A 42 -8.41 -17.39 -9.15
C ALA A 42 -8.86 -17.89 -10.54
N THR A 43 -9.82 -17.22 -11.17
CA THR A 43 -10.29 -17.55 -12.53
C THR A 43 -9.45 -16.88 -13.62
N TYR A 44 -8.52 -16.01 -13.22
CA TYR A 44 -7.65 -15.25 -14.11
C TYR A 44 -6.18 -15.64 -13.90
N TRP A 45 -5.27 -14.86 -14.49
CA TRP A 45 -3.82 -15.04 -14.39
C TRP A 45 -3.28 -14.54 -13.05
N TYR A 46 -3.88 -14.95 -11.93
CA TYR A 46 -3.43 -14.58 -10.59
C TYR A 46 -3.16 -15.81 -9.74
N GLU A 47 -2.10 -15.73 -8.96
CA GLU A 47 -1.76 -16.69 -7.91
C GLU A 47 -2.15 -16.13 -6.55
N HIS A 48 -2.72 -16.99 -5.71
CA HIS A 48 -2.95 -16.65 -4.32
C HIS A 48 -1.62 -16.42 -3.61
N TYR A 49 -1.45 -15.24 -3.03
CA TYR A 49 -0.27 -14.92 -2.24
C TYR A 49 -0.50 -15.24 -0.77
N CYS A 50 -1.60 -14.76 -0.18
CA CYS A 50 -1.93 -15.04 1.21
C CYS A 50 -3.39 -14.69 1.54
N THR A 51 -3.87 -15.27 2.64
CA THR A 51 -5.06 -14.81 3.37
C THR A 51 -4.61 -14.22 4.70
N ALA A 52 -4.94 -12.96 4.96
CA ALA A 52 -4.56 -12.26 6.17
C ALA A 52 -5.76 -12.08 7.10
N THR A 53 -5.57 -12.34 8.39
CA THR A 53 -6.56 -12.10 9.45
C THR A 53 -6.22 -10.81 10.22
N PRO A 54 -7.22 -10.10 10.77
CA PRO A 54 -6.99 -8.87 11.50
C PRO A 54 -6.37 -9.16 12.88
N GLN A 55 -5.28 -8.44 13.18
CA GLN A 55 -4.80 -8.18 14.52
C GLN A 55 -5.47 -6.91 15.04
N VAL A 56 -6.52 -7.12 15.83
CA VAL A 56 -7.40 -6.06 16.33
C VAL A 56 -6.73 -5.34 17.48
N SER A 57 -6.58 -4.02 17.36
CA SER A 57 -6.09 -3.17 18.47
C SER A 57 -7.25 -2.62 19.30
N ASN A 58 -8.36 -2.28 18.63
CA ASN A 58 -9.65 -1.87 19.21
C ASN A 58 -10.72 -1.89 18.09
N ASP A 59 -11.95 -1.50 18.41
CA ASP A 59 -13.07 -1.52 17.45
C ASP A 59 -12.88 -0.60 16.24
N SER A 60 -12.01 0.41 16.33
CA SER A 60 -11.72 1.34 15.23
C SER A 60 -10.39 1.08 14.53
N HIS A 61 -9.60 0.08 14.98
CA HIS A 61 -8.25 -0.15 14.45
C HIS A 61 -7.89 -1.63 14.38
N ALA A 62 -7.50 -2.09 13.19
CA ALA A 62 -6.95 -3.42 12.98
C ALA A 62 -5.81 -3.38 11.97
N ARG A 63 -4.92 -4.39 12.01
CA ARG A 63 -3.86 -4.60 11.01
C ARG A 63 -3.92 -6.01 10.47
N TYR A 64 -3.71 -6.18 9.18
CA TYR A 64 -3.76 -7.47 8.51
C TYR A 64 -2.36 -7.89 8.14
N TYR A 65 -1.99 -9.11 8.54
CA TYR A 65 -0.70 -9.69 8.24
C TYR A 65 -0.85 -11.02 7.52
N CYS A 66 -0.14 -11.20 6.41
CA CYS A 66 -0.01 -12.52 5.81
C CYS A 66 0.76 -13.44 6.78
N PRO A 67 0.29 -14.67 7.00
CA PRO A 67 0.99 -15.62 7.86
C PRO A 67 2.38 -15.96 7.31
N LYS A 68 3.37 -16.08 8.20
CA LYS A 68 4.70 -16.61 7.91
C LYS A 68 4.98 -17.82 8.77
N ASN A 69 5.82 -18.72 8.27
CA ASN A 69 6.27 -19.88 9.04
C ASN A 69 7.06 -19.47 10.30
N GLN A 70 7.73 -18.30 10.28
CA GLN A 70 8.46 -17.73 11.43
C GLN A 70 8.43 -16.19 11.41
N GLY A 71 8.30 -15.57 12.59
CA GLY A 71 8.37 -14.12 12.79
C GLY A 71 7.04 -13.38 12.61
N ASN A 72 7.12 -12.05 12.54
CA ASN A 72 5.97 -11.21 12.24
C ASN A 72 5.60 -11.39 10.76
N GLY A 73 4.32 -11.64 10.49
CA GLY A 73 3.78 -11.76 9.14
C GLY A 73 4.03 -10.53 8.27
N ASP A 74 3.75 -10.63 6.98
CA ASP A 74 3.86 -9.47 6.09
C ASP A 74 2.66 -8.54 6.27
N PHE A 75 2.89 -7.29 6.65
CA PHE A 75 1.83 -6.28 6.76
C PHE A 75 1.27 -5.94 5.37
N VAL A 76 -0.02 -6.22 5.16
CA VAL A 76 -0.66 -6.04 3.84
C VAL A 76 -1.80 -5.04 3.85
N ALA A 77 -2.42 -4.78 5.00
CA ALA A 77 -3.44 -3.76 5.12
C ALA A 77 -3.62 -3.25 6.55
N ASP A 78 -4.15 -2.05 6.70
CA ASP A 78 -4.67 -1.53 7.96
C ASP A 78 -6.12 -1.09 7.82
N TYR A 79 -6.83 -1.08 8.95
CA TYR A 79 -8.18 -0.53 9.06
C TYR A 79 -8.15 0.62 10.06
N GLY A 80 -8.68 1.79 9.67
CA GLY A 80 -8.90 2.94 10.55
C GLY A 80 -7.67 3.82 10.81
N TYR A 81 -6.45 3.41 10.42
CA TYR A 81 -5.23 4.15 10.76
C TYR A 81 -5.01 5.40 9.90
N LEU A 82 -5.17 5.30 8.58
CA LEU A 82 -5.04 6.48 7.71
C LEU A 82 -6.35 7.27 7.60
N LYS A 83 -7.48 6.57 7.72
CA LYS A 83 -8.82 7.14 7.63
C LYS A 83 -9.80 6.26 8.41
N ALA A 84 -10.64 6.91 9.23
CA ALA A 84 -11.62 6.22 10.06
C ALA A 84 -12.56 5.36 9.19
N GLU A 85 -12.85 4.16 9.68
CA GLU A 85 -13.79 3.23 9.03
C GLU A 85 -13.36 2.78 7.63
N THR A 86 -12.08 2.89 7.27
CA THR A 86 -11.58 2.56 5.94
C THR A 86 -10.40 1.62 6.01
N ILE A 87 -10.32 0.69 5.05
CA ILE A 87 -9.16 -0.19 4.87
C ILE A 87 -8.19 0.44 3.89
N ASN A 88 -6.91 0.36 4.20
CA ASN A 88 -5.83 0.73 3.31
C ASN A 88 -4.94 -0.48 3.08
N PHE A 89 -4.83 -0.91 1.83
CA PHE A 89 -3.87 -1.93 1.43
C PHE A 89 -2.51 -1.28 1.18
N ALA A 90 -1.48 -1.86 1.81
CA ALA A 90 -0.11 -1.40 1.67
C ALA A 90 0.42 -1.73 0.27
N SER A 91 1.34 -0.90 -0.22
CA SER A 91 2.05 -1.22 -1.45
C SER A 91 3.02 -2.39 -1.24
N PRO A 92 3.04 -3.41 -2.12
CA PRO A 92 4.01 -4.51 -2.02
C PRO A 92 5.45 -4.05 -2.26
N CYS A 93 5.67 -3.10 -3.16
CA CYS A 93 6.99 -2.76 -3.69
C CYS A 93 7.41 -1.30 -3.48
N SER A 94 6.67 -0.54 -2.66
CA SER A 94 7.11 0.77 -2.19
C SER A 94 8.22 0.64 -1.13
N PHE A 95 8.69 1.78 -0.62
CA PHE A 95 9.60 1.81 0.52
C PHE A 95 8.97 1.09 1.72
N ASN A 96 9.59 -0.01 2.16
CA ASN A 96 9.09 -0.94 3.20
C ASN A 96 7.87 -1.79 2.82
N GLY A 97 7.58 -1.96 1.53
CA GLY A 97 6.54 -2.87 1.07
C GLY A 97 6.74 -4.32 1.52
N TYR A 98 5.68 -5.13 1.40
CA TYR A 98 5.69 -6.51 1.88
C TYR A 98 6.42 -7.50 0.96
N PHE A 99 6.65 -7.15 -0.31
CA PHE A 99 7.56 -7.91 -1.18
C PHE A 99 9.00 -7.51 -0.87
N LYS A 100 9.65 -8.32 -0.04
CA LYS A 100 10.98 -8.02 0.52
C LYS A 100 12.10 -8.12 -0.51
N PHE A 101 11.95 -8.99 -1.51
CA PHE A 101 12.97 -9.16 -2.51
C PHE A 101 12.63 -8.39 -3.78
N ARG A 102 13.65 -7.80 -4.40
CA ARG A 102 13.47 -7.07 -5.68
C ARG A 102 12.90 -7.98 -6.77
N HIS A 103 13.22 -9.26 -6.72
CA HIS A 103 12.67 -10.24 -7.65
C HIS A 103 11.21 -10.57 -7.37
N ASP A 104 10.59 -10.17 -6.27
CA ASP A 104 9.13 -10.30 -6.07
C ASP A 104 8.40 -9.09 -6.69
N CYS A 105 9.11 -8.00 -6.95
CA CYS A 105 8.56 -6.77 -7.51
C CYS A 105 8.50 -6.73 -9.05
N HIS A 106 8.70 -7.88 -9.71
CA HIS A 106 8.43 -8.00 -11.15
C HIS A 106 6.94 -8.12 -11.45
N TRP A 107 6.13 -8.51 -10.47
CA TRP A 107 4.67 -8.55 -10.59
C TRP A 107 4.14 -7.10 -10.61
N PRO A 108 3.55 -6.64 -11.74
CA PRO A 108 3.12 -5.26 -11.89
C PRO A 108 1.79 -4.99 -11.16
N TYR A 109 0.98 -6.02 -10.95
CA TYR A 109 -0.39 -5.89 -10.45
C TYR A 109 -0.71 -6.89 -9.36
N ILE A 110 -1.53 -6.44 -8.43
CA ILE A 110 -1.89 -7.14 -7.20
C ILE A 110 -3.40 -7.09 -7.08
N GLY A 111 -4.02 -8.23 -6.88
CA GLY A 111 -5.42 -8.34 -6.50
C GLY A 111 -5.55 -8.24 -4.98
N VAL A 112 -6.43 -7.37 -4.51
CA VAL A 112 -6.77 -7.21 -3.10
C VAL A 112 -8.26 -7.44 -2.93
N CYS A 113 -8.62 -8.36 -2.04
CA CYS A 113 -10.00 -8.79 -1.86
C CYS A 113 -10.44 -8.69 -0.41
N ILE A 114 -11.71 -8.33 -0.22
CA ILE A 114 -12.38 -8.44 1.07
C ILE A 114 -12.98 -9.84 1.17
N GLY A 115 -12.60 -10.59 2.21
CA GLY A 115 -12.95 -12.02 2.35
C GLY A 115 -11.94 -12.96 1.70
N GLU A 116 -12.29 -14.24 1.64
CA GLU A 116 -11.53 -15.26 0.91
C GLU A 116 -12.03 -15.30 -0.54
N ALA A 117 -11.13 -15.25 -1.51
CA ALA A 117 -11.45 -15.24 -2.93
C ALA A 117 -10.94 -16.50 -3.66
N GLY A 118 -10.93 -17.65 -2.98
CA GLY A 118 -10.51 -18.92 -3.56
C GLY A 118 -11.44 -19.41 -4.70
N PRO A 119 -11.03 -20.45 -5.45
CA PRO A 119 -11.75 -20.93 -6.65
C PRO A 119 -13.13 -21.53 -6.37
N THR A 120 -13.44 -21.83 -5.10
CA THR A 120 -14.73 -22.41 -4.69
C THR A 120 -15.64 -21.40 -4.01
N VAL A 121 -15.25 -20.12 -3.95
CA VAL A 121 -16.03 -19.09 -3.25
C VAL A 121 -17.13 -18.57 -4.17
N ASP A 122 -18.29 -18.34 -3.57
CA ASP A 122 -19.40 -17.64 -4.21
C ASP A 122 -18.99 -16.20 -4.55
N GLU A 123 -18.89 -15.90 -5.85
CA GLU A 123 -18.42 -14.61 -6.36
C GLU A 123 -19.26 -13.42 -5.89
N SER A 124 -20.52 -13.64 -5.53
CA SER A 124 -21.38 -12.59 -4.97
C SER A 124 -20.95 -12.13 -3.58
N LYS A 125 -20.06 -12.88 -2.91
CA LYS A 125 -19.56 -12.62 -1.56
C LYS A 125 -18.15 -12.05 -1.53
N ILE A 126 -17.52 -11.90 -2.68
CA ILE A 126 -16.17 -11.34 -2.80
C ILE A 126 -16.24 -9.98 -3.46
N SER A 127 -15.44 -9.05 -2.95
CA SER A 127 -15.17 -7.79 -3.63
C SER A 127 -13.67 -7.67 -3.77
N CYS A 128 -13.20 -7.76 -5.02
CA CYS A 128 -11.79 -7.65 -5.35
C CYS A 128 -11.54 -6.38 -6.16
N LEU A 129 -10.45 -5.70 -5.84
CA LEU A 129 -9.91 -4.56 -6.58
C LEU A 129 -8.45 -4.84 -6.88
N TYR A 130 -7.90 -4.07 -7.80
CA TYR A 130 -6.54 -4.27 -8.27
C TYR A 130 -5.75 -2.99 -8.08
N MET A 131 -4.46 -3.16 -7.80
CA MET A 131 -3.52 -2.07 -7.59
C MET A 131 -2.18 -2.38 -8.24
N SER A 132 -1.48 -1.32 -8.66
CA SER A 132 -0.09 -1.42 -9.08
C SER A 132 0.77 -1.87 -7.90
N SER A 133 1.85 -2.60 -8.15
CA SER A 133 2.75 -3.05 -7.09
C SER A 133 3.43 -1.92 -6.33
N LYS A 134 3.41 -0.68 -6.86
CA LYS A 134 4.02 0.50 -6.23
C LYS A 134 3.04 1.47 -5.57
N ASP A 135 1.74 1.22 -5.70
CA ASP A 135 0.71 2.11 -5.17
C ASP A 135 0.19 1.55 -3.84
N ASP A 136 -0.24 2.43 -2.95
CA ASP A 136 -1.16 2.11 -1.87
C ASP A 136 -2.61 2.21 -2.37
N CYS A 137 -3.53 1.64 -1.60
CA CYS A 137 -4.90 1.44 -2.07
C CYS A 137 -5.88 1.63 -0.92
N GLU A 138 -6.58 2.77 -0.90
CA GLU A 138 -7.73 2.99 -0.04
C GLU A 138 -8.92 2.21 -0.59
N TRP A 139 -9.52 1.35 0.24
CA TRP A 139 -10.74 0.67 -0.12
C TRP A 139 -11.90 1.67 -0.22
N PRO A 140 -12.74 1.62 -1.28
CA PRO A 140 -13.77 2.63 -1.50
C PRO A 140 -14.91 2.59 -0.48
N ASP A 141 -15.22 1.40 0.04
CA ASP A 141 -16.29 1.21 1.02
C ASP A 141 -15.82 1.53 2.44
N ARG A 142 -16.77 1.98 3.26
CA ARG A 142 -16.55 2.16 4.70
C ARG A 142 -17.09 0.97 5.48
N PHE A 143 -16.36 0.60 6.52
CA PHE A 143 -16.74 -0.42 7.48
C PHE A 143 -16.90 0.28 8.83
N PRO A 144 -18.13 0.41 9.38
CA PRO A 144 -18.34 0.93 10.71
C PRO A 144 -17.44 0.30 11.78
N ALA A 145 -17.23 1.02 12.88
CA ALA A 145 -16.44 0.49 14.00
C ALA A 145 -16.96 -0.89 14.45
N GLY A 146 -16.04 -1.85 14.62
CA GLY A 146 -16.33 -3.24 14.95
C GLY A 146 -16.80 -4.11 13.78
N THR A 147 -16.97 -3.57 12.58
CA THR A 147 -17.39 -4.32 11.39
C THR A 147 -16.29 -4.42 10.33
N TYR A 148 -15.02 -4.29 10.73
CA TYR A 148 -13.89 -4.53 9.84
C TYR A 148 -13.94 -5.98 9.30
N PRO A 149 -13.46 -6.24 8.07
CA PRO A 149 -13.49 -7.57 7.49
C PRO A 149 -12.73 -8.59 8.32
N ALA A 150 -13.32 -9.78 8.46
CA ALA A 150 -12.69 -10.88 9.17
C ALA A 150 -11.43 -11.41 8.47
N LYS A 151 -11.33 -11.23 7.15
CA LYS A 151 -10.22 -11.66 6.30
C LYS A 151 -10.04 -10.72 5.12
N VAL A 152 -8.81 -10.61 4.64
CA VAL A 152 -8.50 -10.05 3.33
C VAL A 152 -7.59 -11.02 2.57
N ASP A 153 -7.77 -11.10 1.27
CA ASP A 153 -7.00 -11.97 0.39
C ASP A 153 -6.12 -11.14 -0.54
N ILE A 154 -4.87 -11.59 -0.70
CA ILE A 154 -3.86 -10.96 -1.55
C ILE A 154 -3.49 -11.92 -2.67
N TRP A 155 -3.46 -11.40 -3.88
CA TRP A 155 -3.19 -12.13 -5.12
C TRP A 155 -2.12 -11.42 -5.94
N ARG A 156 -1.24 -12.18 -6.58
CA ARG A 156 -0.21 -11.63 -7.48
C ARG A 156 -0.47 -12.12 -8.90
N LYS A 157 -0.37 -11.23 -9.89
CA LYS A 157 -0.61 -11.61 -11.29
C LYS A 157 0.51 -12.54 -11.78
N SER A 158 0.21 -13.79 -12.11
CA SER A 158 1.14 -14.76 -12.70
C SER A 158 1.23 -14.55 -14.22
N PHE A 159 2.43 -14.66 -14.80
CA PHE A 159 2.68 -14.55 -16.24
C PHE A 159 3.33 -15.82 -16.76
#